data_AF-A0A3L9HSC5-F1
#
_entry.id   AF-A0A3L9HSC5-F1
#
_cell.length_a   1.000
_cell.length_b   1.000
_cell.length_c   1.000
_cell.angle_alpha   90.00
_cell.angle_beta   90.00
_cell.angle_gamma   90.00
#
_symmetry.space_group_name_H-M   'P 1'
#
loop_
_entity.id
_entity.type
_entity.pdbx_description
1 polymer ?
#
loop_
_entity_poly.entity_id
_entity_poly.type
_entity_poly.pdbx_seq_one_letter_code
_entity_poly.pdbx_strand_id
1 'polypeptide(L)'
;MQCALYDAGRCRSCQWITQPIPEQLSAKTADLKNLLADFPVEEWCAPVSGPEQGFRNKAKMVVSGSVEKPLLGMLHRDGTPEDLCDCPLYPASFAPVFAALKPFIARAGLTPYNVARKRGELKYI
;
A
#
# COMPACT_ATOMS: atom_id res chain seq x y z
N MET A 1 -1.41 8.00 -12.81
CA MET A 1 -0.13 7.49 -12.27
C MET A 1 0.22 6.16 -12.93
N GLN A 2 1.48 5.95 -13.34
CA GLN A 2 1.96 4.63 -13.79
C GLN A 2 2.49 3.81 -12.60
N CYS A 3 2.08 2.55 -12.46
CA CYS A 3 2.53 1.68 -11.38
C CYS A 3 2.82 0.28 -11.91
N ALA A 4 4.10 -0.06 -12.03
CA ALA A 4 4.54 -1.34 -12.59
C ALA A 4 3.96 -2.56 -11.85
N LEU A 5 3.76 -2.47 -10.52
CA LEU A 5 3.15 -3.54 -9.73
C LEU A 5 1.67 -3.75 -10.09
N TYR A 6 0.94 -2.68 -10.40
CA TYR A 6 -0.43 -2.78 -10.87
C TYR A 6 -0.45 -3.29 -12.31
N ASP A 7 0.38 -2.76 -13.19
CA ASP A 7 0.40 -3.19 -14.60
C ASP A 7 0.72 -4.69 -14.74
N ALA A 8 1.64 -5.19 -13.90
CA ALA A 8 2.00 -6.61 -13.83
C ALA A 8 0.98 -7.49 -13.10
N GLY A 9 -0.12 -6.93 -12.56
CA GLY A 9 -1.13 -7.69 -11.81
C GLY A 9 -0.68 -8.19 -10.44
N ARG A 10 0.48 -7.75 -9.98
CA ARG A 10 1.09 -8.10 -8.69
C ARG A 10 0.46 -7.38 -7.52
N CYS A 11 -0.15 -6.20 -7.72
CA CYS A 11 -0.85 -5.49 -6.67
C CYS A 11 -2.15 -4.85 -7.19
N ARG A 12 -3.23 -4.97 -6.41
CA ARG A 12 -4.56 -4.41 -6.72
C ARG A 12 -5.11 -3.50 -5.61
N SER A 13 -4.25 -3.06 -4.71
CA SER A 13 -4.64 -2.23 -3.56
C SER A 13 -5.18 -0.84 -3.96
N CYS A 14 -4.74 -0.29 -5.08
CA CYS A 14 -5.20 0.99 -5.60
C CYS A 14 -6.35 0.78 -6.62
N GLN A 15 -7.57 0.58 -6.13
CA GLN A 15 -8.73 0.20 -6.95
C GLN A 15 -8.99 1.13 -8.15
N TRP A 16 -8.78 2.43 -7.99
CA TRP A 16 -9.11 3.45 -9.00
C TRP A 16 -7.90 4.00 -9.74
N ILE A 17 -6.75 3.33 -9.69
CA ILE A 17 -5.50 3.84 -10.28
C ILE A 17 -5.60 4.14 -11.79
N THR A 18 -6.50 3.46 -12.51
CA THR A 18 -6.75 3.66 -13.94
C THR A 18 -7.73 4.79 -14.25
N GLN A 19 -8.38 5.36 -13.24
CA GLN A 19 -9.33 6.46 -13.40
C GLN A 19 -8.61 7.80 -13.18
N PRO A 20 -8.79 8.80 -14.07
CA PRO A 20 -8.32 10.16 -13.83
C PRO A 20 -8.87 10.72 -12.52
N ILE A 21 -8.07 11.51 -11.80
CA ILE A 21 -8.47 12.11 -10.52
C ILE A 21 -9.82 12.85 -10.60
N PRO A 22 -10.12 13.67 -11.63
CA PRO A 22 -11.42 14.35 -11.71
C PRO A 22 -12.62 13.39 -11.71
N GLU A 23 -12.50 12.24 -12.38
CA GLU A 23 -13.55 11.22 -12.40
C GLU A 23 -13.70 10.54 -11.03
N GLN A 24 -12.58 10.25 -10.36
CA GLN A 24 -12.60 9.73 -9.00
C GLN A 24 -13.30 10.69 -8.03
N LEU A 25 -13.00 12.00 -8.11
CA LEU A 25 -13.62 13.00 -7.25
C LEU A 25 -15.11 13.15 -7.54
N SER A 26 -15.51 13.15 -8.81
CA SER A 26 -16.91 13.18 -9.22
C SER A 26 -17.67 11.97 -8.67
N ALA A 27 -17.12 10.76 -8.85
CA ALA A 27 -17.72 9.52 -8.34
C ALA A 27 -17.86 9.52 -6.81
N LYS A 28 -16.81 9.91 -6.07
CA LYS A 28 -16.85 10.06 -4.60
C LYS A 28 -17.88 11.08 -4.14
N THR A 29 -17.99 12.20 -4.86
CA THR A 29 -18.97 13.25 -4.51
C THR A 29 -20.40 12.77 -4.75
N ALA A 30 -20.65 12.06 -5.85
CA ALA A 30 -21.95 11.46 -6.12
C ALA A 30 -22.33 10.41 -5.06
N ASP A 31 -21.39 9.53 -4.69
CA ASP A 31 -21.59 8.53 -3.64
C ASP A 31 -21.88 9.17 -2.28
N LEU A 32 -21.11 10.18 -1.89
CA LEU A 32 -21.35 10.94 -0.66
C LEU A 32 -22.75 11.58 -0.62
N LYS A 33 -23.19 12.19 -1.72
CA LYS A 33 -24.55 12.78 -1.83
C LYS A 33 -25.63 11.73 -1.68
N ASN A 34 -25.44 10.53 -2.25
CA ASN A 34 -26.37 9.43 -2.10
C ASN A 34 -26.42 8.92 -0.65
N LEU A 35 -25.27 8.77 0.00
CA LEU A 35 -25.16 8.31 1.40
C LEU A 35 -25.82 9.28 2.40
N LEU A 36 -25.86 10.57 2.07
CA LEU A 36 -26.42 11.61 2.92
C LEU A 36 -27.81 12.10 2.45
N ALA A 37 -28.47 11.39 1.53
CA ALA A 37 -29.73 11.83 0.93
C ALA A 37 -30.85 12.12 1.95
N ASP A 38 -30.86 11.40 3.08
CA ASP A 38 -31.86 11.54 4.14
C ASP A 38 -31.51 12.60 5.20
N PHE A 39 -30.35 13.26 5.08
CA PHE A 39 -29.87 14.24 6.05
C PHE A 39 -29.86 15.64 5.44
N PRO A 40 -30.25 16.69 6.20
CA PRO A 40 -30.08 18.06 5.75
C PRO A 40 -28.59 18.40 5.69
N VAL A 41 -28.09 18.71 4.49
CA VAL A 41 -26.73 19.21 4.26
C VAL A 41 -26.82 20.68 3.86
N GLU A 42 -26.26 21.55 4.69
CA GLU A 42 -26.31 23.01 4.51
C GLU A 42 -25.47 23.47 3.31
N GLU A 43 -24.25 22.93 3.17
CA GLU A 43 -23.32 23.29 2.10
C GLU A 43 -22.57 22.06 1.57
N TRP A 44 -22.43 21.99 0.24
CA TRP A 44 -21.55 21.04 -0.44
C TRP A 44 -20.27 21.74 -0.90
N CYS A 45 -19.18 21.55 -0.16
CA CYS A 45 -17.88 22.09 -0.54
C CYS A 45 -17.27 21.36 -1.76
N ALA A 46 -16.39 22.05 -2.49
CA ALA A 46 -15.58 21.42 -3.54
C ALA A 46 -14.61 20.38 -2.95
N PRO A 47 -14.40 19.23 -3.61
CA PRO A 47 -13.47 18.22 -3.12
C PRO A 47 -12.03 18.72 -3.20
N VAL A 48 -11.23 18.38 -2.18
CA VAL A 48 -9.79 18.68 -2.14
C VAL A 48 -9.02 17.43 -2.57
N SER A 49 -8.05 17.59 -3.47
CA SER A 49 -7.18 16.50 -3.94
C SER A 49 -5.71 16.80 -3.73
N GLY A 50 -4.94 15.75 -3.42
CA GLY A 50 -3.48 15.80 -3.32
C GLY A 50 -2.77 15.27 -4.57
N PRO A 51 -1.43 15.13 -4.52
CA PRO A 51 -0.66 14.52 -5.60
C PRO A 51 -1.04 13.05 -5.81
N GLU A 52 -0.81 12.52 -7.01
CA GLU A 52 -1.08 11.11 -7.33
C GLU A 52 -0.03 10.14 -6.78
N GLN A 53 1.12 10.65 -6.34
CA GLN A 53 2.30 9.87 -5.95
C GLN A 53 2.92 10.43 -4.66
N GLY A 54 3.69 9.60 -3.95
CA GLY A 54 4.48 10.03 -2.78
C GLY A 54 3.67 10.52 -1.57
N PHE A 55 2.33 10.41 -1.59
CA PHE A 55 1.48 10.94 -0.52
C PHE A 55 1.37 10.02 0.69
N ARG A 56 1.84 8.76 0.61
CA ARG A 56 1.73 7.79 1.71
C ARG A 56 2.96 7.84 2.61
N ASN A 57 2.87 8.64 3.67
CA ASN A 57 3.94 8.84 4.65
C ASN A 57 4.14 7.69 5.67
N LYS A 58 3.39 6.59 5.55
CA LYS A 58 3.49 5.41 6.42
C LYS A 58 3.35 4.11 5.62
N ALA A 59 4.35 3.25 5.74
CA ALA A 59 4.29 1.86 5.33
C ALA A 59 4.14 0.99 6.58
N LYS A 60 3.15 0.11 6.58
CA LYS A 60 3.08 -1.03 7.51
C LYS A 60 3.09 -2.26 6.64
N MET A 61 4.19 -2.99 6.65
CA MET A 61 4.45 -4.06 5.68
C MET A 61 4.55 -5.39 6.40
N VAL A 62 3.91 -6.42 5.87
CA VAL A 62 4.18 -7.80 6.29
C VAL A 62 5.60 -8.15 5.85
N VAL A 63 6.36 -8.75 6.77
CA VAL A 63 7.66 -9.34 6.43
C VAL A 63 7.47 -10.80 6.09
N SER A 64 7.93 -11.19 4.90
CA SER A 64 7.79 -12.54 4.34
C SER A 64 9.05 -12.93 3.56
N GLY A 65 9.03 -14.02 2.80
CA GLY A 65 10.23 -14.55 2.15
C GLY A 65 11.12 -15.32 3.13
N SER A 66 12.44 -15.22 2.95
CA SER A 66 13.43 -15.82 3.86
C SER A 66 14.26 -14.77 4.57
N VAL A 67 15.08 -15.18 5.54
CA VAL A 67 16.01 -14.28 6.25
C VAL A 67 16.97 -13.60 5.27
N GLU A 68 17.46 -14.33 4.27
CA GLU A 68 18.44 -13.87 3.27
C GLU A 68 17.79 -13.04 2.15
N LYS A 69 16.50 -13.28 1.89
CA LYS A 69 15.71 -12.59 0.85
C LYS A 69 14.35 -12.16 1.42
N PRO A 70 14.32 -11.19 2.36
CA PRO A 70 13.08 -10.74 2.95
C PRO A 70 12.29 -9.93 1.93
N LEU A 71 10.99 -10.21 1.86
CA LEU A 71 10.03 -9.43 1.08
C LEU A 71 9.26 -8.53 2.06
N LEU A 72 9.23 -7.23 1.75
CA LEU A 72 8.51 -6.24 2.55
C LEU A 72 7.29 -5.80 1.73
N GLY A 73 6.09 -6.11 2.21
CA GLY A 73 4.88 -5.73 1.50
C GLY A 73 3.62 -6.33 2.06
N MET A 74 2.95 -7.15 1.25
CA MET A 74 1.65 -7.73 1.59
C MET A 74 1.64 -9.23 1.30
N LEU A 75 0.62 -9.90 1.83
CA LEU A 75 0.23 -11.23 1.38
C LEU A 75 -1.04 -11.09 0.54
N HIS A 76 -1.06 -11.79 -0.58
CA HIS A 76 -2.29 -12.06 -1.30
C HIS A 76 -3.22 -12.96 -0.47
N ARG A 77 -4.49 -13.08 -0.89
CA ARG A 77 -5.49 -13.91 -0.19
C ARG A 77 -5.11 -15.39 -0.14
N ASP A 78 -4.33 -15.86 -1.11
CA ASP A 78 -3.78 -17.22 -1.20
C ASP A 78 -2.51 -17.40 -0.34
N GLY A 79 -2.02 -16.34 0.31
CA GLY A 79 -0.80 -16.34 1.11
C GLY A 79 0.49 -16.07 0.34
N THR A 80 0.41 -15.85 -0.98
CA THR A 80 1.59 -15.50 -1.79
C THR A 80 2.10 -14.12 -1.37
N PRO A 81 3.41 -13.97 -1.08
CA PRO A 81 3.96 -12.67 -0.70
C PRO A 81 4.21 -11.78 -1.92
N GLU A 82 4.05 -10.48 -1.73
CA GLU A 82 4.40 -9.47 -2.74
C GLU A 82 5.24 -8.36 -2.09
N ASP A 83 6.32 -7.99 -2.78
CA ASP A 83 7.21 -6.92 -2.35
C ASP A 83 6.69 -5.59 -2.89
N LEU A 84 6.50 -4.64 -1.99
CA LEU A 84 5.93 -3.33 -2.31
C LEU A 84 6.96 -2.20 -2.11
N CYS A 85 8.26 -2.48 -2.00
CA CYS A 85 9.27 -1.44 -1.81
C CYS A 85 9.29 -0.40 -2.94
N ASP A 86 8.90 -0.78 -4.16
CA ASP A 86 8.80 0.11 -5.32
C ASP A 86 7.40 0.72 -5.51
N CYS A 87 6.54 0.70 -4.48
CA CYS A 87 5.22 1.30 -4.57
C CYS A 87 5.33 2.83 -4.75
N PRO A 88 4.75 3.42 -5.83
CA PRO A 88 4.88 4.85 -6.13
C PRO A 88 4.12 5.77 -5.15
N LEU A 89 3.35 5.18 -4.23
CA LEU A 89 2.70 5.95 -3.17
C LEU A 89 3.67 6.39 -2.08
N TYR A 90 4.80 5.70 -1.92
CA TYR A 90 5.78 6.04 -0.89
C TYR A 90 6.63 7.24 -1.34
N PRO A 91 6.96 8.17 -0.43
CA PRO A 91 7.86 9.27 -0.75
C PRO A 91 9.27 8.74 -1.02
N ALA A 92 10.09 9.51 -1.75
CA ALA A 92 11.45 9.12 -2.14
C ALA A 92 12.36 8.77 -0.96
N SER A 93 12.09 9.31 0.24
CA SER A 93 12.81 8.98 1.47
C SER A 93 12.68 7.53 1.93
N PHE A 94 11.69 6.78 1.43
CA PHE A 94 11.48 5.38 1.83
C PHE A 94 12.43 4.41 1.11
N ALA A 95 12.77 4.67 -0.15
CA ALA A 95 13.69 3.82 -0.92
C ALA A 95 15.02 3.52 -0.20
N PRO A 96 15.77 4.53 0.33
CA PRO A 96 16.99 4.26 1.07
C PRO A 96 16.75 3.49 2.39
N VAL A 97 15.60 3.70 3.04
CA VAL A 97 15.22 2.96 4.26
C VAL A 97 15.01 1.49 3.93
N PHE A 98 14.27 1.16 2.88
CA PHE A 98 14.08 -0.23 2.44
C PHE A 98 15.38 -0.91 2.03
N ALA A 99 16.24 -0.18 1.32
CA ALA A 99 17.56 -0.67 0.92
C ALA A 99 18.46 -0.98 2.13
N ALA A 100 18.32 -0.24 3.24
CA ALA A 100 19.05 -0.51 4.48
C ALA A 100 18.41 -1.64 5.32
N LEU A 101 17.08 -1.73 5.35
CA LEU A 101 16.34 -2.71 6.15
C LEU A 101 16.55 -4.14 5.67
N LYS A 102 16.48 -4.41 4.35
CA LYS A 102 16.61 -5.78 3.84
C LYS A 102 17.94 -6.46 4.23
N PRO A 103 19.12 -5.82 4.06
CA PRO A 103 20.39 -6.36 4.55
C PRO A 103 20.46 -6.43 6.08
N PHE A 104 19.85 -5.48 6.79
CA PHE A 104 19.84 -5.49 8.26
C PHE A 104 19.11 -6.72 8.81
N ILE A 105 17.93 -7.04 8.27
CA ILE A 105 17.14 -8.23 8.63
C ILE A 105 17.99 -9.50 8.47
N ALA A 106 18.65 -9.64 7.31
CA ALA A 106 19.51 -10.78 7.03
C ALA A 106 20.69 -10.87 8.02
N ARG A 107 21.39 -9.76 8.27
CA ARG A 107 22.53 -9.71 9.19
C ARG A 107 22.14 -9.99 10.64
N ALA A 108 20.96 -9.56 11.06
CA ALA A 108 20.44 -9.81 12.40
C ALA A 108 19.82 -11.21 12.57
N GLY A 109 19.69 -11.99 11.49
CA GLY A 109 19.08 -13.32 11.54
C GLY A 109 17.57 -13.31 11.83
N LEU A 110 16.91 -12.17 11.61
CA LEU A 110 15.51 -11.98 12.00
C LEU A 110 14.59 -12.81 11.12
N THR A 111 13.98 -13.84 11.70
CA THR A 111 13.19 -14.81 10.93
C THR A 111 11.80 -14.24 10.59
N PRO A 112 11.44 -14.09 9.30
CA PRO A 112 10.08 -13.70 8.90
C PRO A 112 9.03 -14.62 9.50
N TYR A 113 7.95 -14.04 10.01
CA TYR A 113 6.91 -14.81 10.68
C TYR A 113 6.04 -15.58 9.69
N ASN A 114 6.03 -16.91 9.81
CA ASN A 114 5.14 -17.78 9.06
C ASN A 114 3.83 -18.02 9.84
N VAL A 115 2.73 -17.50 9.31
CA VAL A 115 1.39 -17.59 9.95
C VAL A 115 0.91 -19.03 10.08
N ALA A 116 1.03 -19.84 9.02
CA ALA A 116 0.54 -21.22 9.02
C ALA A 116 1.27 -22.12 10.03
N ARG A 117 2.59 -21.94 10.15
CA ARG A 117 3.45 -22.70 11.09
C ARG A 117 3.54 -22.07 12.47
N LYS A 118 3.04 -20.84 12.66
CA LYS A 118 3.17 -20.04 13.87
C LYS A 118 4.62 -19.92 14.37
N ARG A 119 5.56 -19.71 13.44
CA ARG A 119 7.02 -19.67 13.71
C ARG A 119 7.66 -18.42 13.13
N GLY A 120 8.83 -18.04 13.65
CA GLY A 120 9.52 -16.80 13.34
C GLY A 120 9.16 -15.69 14.33
N GLU A 121 9.75 -14.51 14.14
CA GLU A 121 9.65 -13.40 15.10
C GLU A 121 9.27 -12.07 14.42
N LEU A 122 9.74 -11.84 13.19
CA LEU A 122 9.54 -10.59 12.50
C LEU A 122 8.26 -10.64 11.65
N LYS A 123 7.19 -10.02 12.16
CA LYS A 123 5.86 -9.99 11.50
C LYS A 123 5.68 -8.79 10.59
N TYR A 124 6.05 -7.61 11.07
CA TYR A 124 5.82 -6.34 10.40
C TYR A 124 7.00 -5.40 10.59
N ILE A 125 7.11 -4.45 9.65
CA ILE A 125 7.84 -3.20 9.80
C ILE A 125 6.84 -2.05 9.63
#